data_AF-A0A950AES8-F1
#
_entry.id   AF-A0A950AES8-F1
#
_cell.length_a   1.000
_cell.length_b   1.000
_cell.length_c   1.000
_cell.angle_alpha   90.00
_cell.angle_beta   90.00
_cell.angle_gamma   90.00
#
_symmetry.space_group_name_H-M   'P 1'
#
loop_
_entity.id
_entity.type
_entity.pdbx_description
1 polymer ?
#
loop_
_entity_poly.entity_id
_entity_poly.type
_entity_poly.pdbx_seq_one_letter_code
_entity_poly.pdbx_strand_id
1 'polypeptide(L)'
;KYHAMQFYRAQLKAQRIYCAADLARLPNRLVAKVAGIVTTRQRPGTAKGFVFTTMEDETGLMNVIIRPDIYQKYRPIARDEPAVIVQGVLQKDEGRVNILARKFWKLDLDTLAKGLTSRDFR
;
A
#
# COMPACT_ATOMS: atom_id res chain seq x y z
N LYS A 1 -16.24 13.82 4.31
CA LYS A 1 -16.05 12.50 4.97
C LYS A 1 -14.57 12.32 5.21
N TYR A 2 -14.14 12.05 6.44
CA TYR A 2 -12.73 11.82 6.76
C TYR A 2 -12.32 10.39 6.36
N HIS A 3 -11.13 10.24 5.80
CA HIS A 3 -10.58 8.93 5.45
C HIS A 3 -9.68 8.43 6.59
N ALA A 4 -9.79 7.15 6.99
CA ALA A 4 -9.10 6.62 8.16
C ALA A 4 -7.56 6.78 8.09
N MET A 5 -6.98 6.66 6.89
CA MET A 5 -5.54 6.86 6.67
C MET A 5 -5.04 8.27 6.99
N GLN A 6 -5.92 9.28 6.97
CA GLN A 6 -5.55 10.67 7.26
C GLN A 6 -5.01 10.83 8.69
N PHE A 7 -5.57 10.11 9.66
CA PHE A 7 -5.12 10.15 11.06
C PHE A 7 -3.68 9.64 11.23
N TYR A 8 -3.23 8.75 10.34
CA TYR A 8 -1.91 8.12 10.40
C TYR A 8 -0.89 8.78 9.47
N ARG A 9 -1.30 9.76 8.66
CA ARG A 9 -0.46 10.32 7.59
C ARG A 9 0.86 10.87 8.09
N ALA A 10 0.86 11.59 9.21
CA ALA A 10 2.09 12.15 9.79
C ALA A 10 3.09 11.05 10.17
N GLN A 11 2.61 9.96 10.79
CA GLN A 11 3.45 8.83 11.21
C GLN A 11 3.99 8.06 10.00
N LEU A 12 3.14 7.78 9.01
CA LEU A 12 3.53 7.10 7.77
C LEU A 12 4.58 7.92 7.01
N LYS A 13 4.39 9.24 6.90
CA LYS A 13 5.35 10.14 6.25
C LYS A 13 6.70 10.15 6.97
N ALA A 14 6.71 10.15 8.31
CA ALA A 14 7.94 10.06 9.09
C ALA A 14 8.73 8.76 8.82
N GLN A 15 8.04 7.68 8.43
CA GLN A 15 8.65 6.40 8.04
C GLN A 15 8.98 6.31 6.54
N ARG A 16 8.90 7.43 5.80
CA ARG A 16 9.08 7.52 4.34
C ARG A 16 8.12 6.60 3.58
N ILE A 17 6.87 6.54 4.04
CA ILE A 17 5.77 5.87 3.35
C ILE A 17 4.96 6.94 2.62
N TYR A 18 4.93 6.84 1.30
CA TYR A 18 4.29 7.80 0.40
C TYR A 18 2.77 7.62 0.35
N CYS A 19 2.05 8.71 0.07
CA CYS A 19 0.63 8.65 -0.26
C CYS A 19 0.41 8.38 -1.76
N ALA A 20 -0.83 8.08 -2.15
CA ALA A 20 -1.19 7.88 -3.55
C ALA A 20 -0.82 9.10 -4.44
N ALA A 21 -1.10 10.32 -3.97
CA ALA A 21 -0.83 11.55 -4.72
C ALA A 21 0.67 11.83 -4.92
N ASP A 22 1.54 11.32 -4.06
CA ASP A 22 3.00 11.47 -4.21
C ASP A 22 3.53 10.67 -5.42
N LEU A 23 2.94 9.51 -5.71
CA LEU A 23 3.51 8.53 -6.65
C LEU A 23 3.62 9.07 -8.07
N ALA A 24 2.71 9.94 -8.48
CA ALA A 24 2.74 10.60 -9.78
C ALA A 24 3.96 11.51 -9.96
N ARG A 25 4.52 12.05 -8.87
CA ARG A 25 5.67 12.98 -8.87
C ARG A 25 7.02 12.27 -8.72
N LEU A 26 7.03 11.04 -8.20
CA LEU A 26 8.26 10.28 -7.99
C LEU A 26 8.85 9.73 -9.31
N PRO A 27 10.17 9.52 -9.44
CA PRO A 27 10.75 8.92 -10.64
C PRO A 27 10.20 7.51 -10.95
N ASN A 28 10.12 7.17 -12.24
CA ASN A 28 9.86 5.79 -12.65
C ASN A 28 10.99 4.86 -12.16
N ARG A 29 10.68 3.59 -11.90
CA ARG A 29 11.60 2.57 -11.35
C ARG A 29 12.14 2.84 -9.93
N LEU A 30 11.70 3.90 -9.25
CA LEU A 30 12.03 4.14 -7.85
C LEU A 30 11.46 3.00 -6.98
N VAL A 31 12.23 2.58 -5.98
CA VAL A 31 11.72 1.72 -4.90
C VAL A 31 11.02 2.60 -3.87
N ALA A 32 9.70 2.43 -3.73
CA ALA A 32 8.88 3.21 -2.81
C ALA A 32 8.17 2.29 -1.81
N LYS A 33 7.86 2.84 -0.63
CA LYS A 33 6.91 2.24 0.32
C LYS A 33 5.62 3.02 0.29
N VAL A 34 4.50 2.31 0.26
CA VAL A 34 3.16 2.87 0.32
C VAL A 34 2.34 2.12 1.35
N ALA A 35 1.29 2.75 1.88
CA ALA A 35 0.35 2.10 2.77
C ALA A 35 -1.07 2.50 2.39
N GLY A 36 -2.01 1.57 2.52
CA GLY A 36 -3.41 1.83 2.19
C GLY A 36 -4.33 0.71 2.65
N ILE A 37 -5.62 1.01 2.61
CA ILE A 37 -6.72 0.06 2.81
C ILE A 37 -6.94 -0.66 1.49
N VAL A 38 -6.99 -1.99 1.51
CA VAL A 38 -7.21 -2.79 0.31
C VAL A 38 -8.68 -2.74 -0.08
N THR A 39 -8.96 -2.22 -1.27
CA THR A 39 -10.33 -2.12 -1.80
C THR A 39 -10.69 -3.31 -2.66
N THR A 40 -9.74 -3.81 -3.48
CA THR A 40 -9.99 -4.95 -4.36
C THR A 40 -8.76 -5.84 -4.51
N ARG A 41 -9.02 -7.11 -4.78
CA ARG A 41 -8.00 -8.11 -5.12
C ARG A 41 -8.51 -8.94 -6.30
N GLN A 42 -7.72 -9.02 -7.36
CA GLN A 42 -8.07 -9.75 -8.56
C GLN A 42 -6.93 -10.70 -8.93
N ARG A 43 -7.29 -11.95 -9.23
CA ARG A 43 -6.35 -12.95 -9.73
C ARG A 43 -6.97 -13.62 -10.97
N PRO A 44 -6.97 -12.95 -12.13
CA PRO A 44 -7.54 -13.51 -13.35
C PRO A 44 -6.85 -14.82 -13.72
N GLY A 45 -7.61 -15.82 -14.19
CA GLY A 45 -7.06 -17.12 -14.59
C GLY A 45 -6.01 -17.01 -15.70
N THR A 46 -6.12 -15.99 -16.55
CA THR A 46 -5.21 -15.71 -17.67
C THR A 46 -3.91 -15.00 -17.26
N ALA A 47 -3.83 -14.45 -16.04
CA ALA A 47 -2.73 -13.62 -15.60
C ALA A 47 -1.49 -14.42 -15.12
N LYS A 48 -1.38 -15.71 -15.49
CA LYS A 48 -0.25 -16.59 -15.12
C LYS A 48 0.08 -16.55 -13.62
N GLY A 49 -0.95 -16.44 -12.78
CA GLY A 49 -0.84 -16.41 -11.32
C GLY A 49 -0.53 -15.05 -10.70
N PHE A 50 -0.37 -13.97 -11.47
CA PHE A 50 -0.26 -12.61 -10.97
C PHE A 50 -1.53 -12.20 -10.22
N VAL A 51 -1.34 -11.38 -9.19
CA VAL A 51 -2.42 -10.78 -8.41
C VAL A 51 -2.34 -9.27 -8.55
N PHE A 52 -3.49 -8.66 -8.80
CA PHE A 52 -3.67 -7.22 -8.84
C PHE A 52 -4.42 -6.80 -7.59
N THR A 53 -3.93 -5.77 -6.91
CA THR A 53 -4.52 -5.27 -5.68
C THR A 53 -4.64 -3.77 -5.79
N THR A 54 -5.85 -3.24 -5.62
CA THR A 54 -6.05 -1.80 -5.47
C THR A 54 -6.14 -1.47 -4.00
N MET A 55 -5.41 -0.45 -3.58
CA MET A 55 -5.42 0.09 -2.24
C MET A 55 -5.80 1.56 -2.30
N GLU A 56 -6.35 2.09 -1.22
CA GLU A 56 -6.71 3.50 -1.12
C GLU A 56 -6.11 4.15 0.13
N ASP A 57 -5.82 5.43 -0.01
CA ASP A 57 -5.61 6.33 1.10
C ASP A 57 -6.42 7.62 0.90
N GLU A 58 -6.25 8.60 1.80
CA GLU A 58 -6.99 9.85 1.76
C GLU A 58 -6.71 10.71 0.52
N THR A 59 -5.70 10.36 -0.26
CA THR A 59 -5.27 11.09 -1.46
C THR A 59 -5.61 10.36 -2.77
N GLY A 60 -6.09 9.12 -2.71
CA GLY A 60 -6.59 8.39 -3.87
C GLY A 60 -6.22 6.90 -3.89
N LEU A 61 -6.28 6.33 -5.10
CA LEU A 61 -6.06 4.90 -5.34
C LEU A 61 -4.60 4.60 -5.72
N MET A 62 -4.13 3.43 -5.33
CA MET A 62 -2.83 2.87 -5.63
C MET A 62 -2.99 1.46 -6.18
N ASN A 63 -2.41 1.20 -7.35
CA ASN A 63 -2.46 -0.12 -7.97
C ASN A 63 -1.18 -0.89 -7.70
N VAL A 64 -1.33 -2.09 -7.15
CA VAL A 64 -0.22 -2.98 -6.78
C VAL A 64 -0.29 -4.24 -7.64
N ILE A 65 0.82 -4.57 -8.27
CA ILE A 65 0.99 -5.79 -9.04
C ILE A 65 1.88 -6.74 -8.24
N ILE A 66 1.40 -7.95 -8.00
CA ILE A 66 2.07 -8.97 -7.20
C ILE A 66 2.40 -10.16 -8.10
N ARG A 67 3.69 -10.44 -8.25
CA ARG A 67 4.14 -11.62 -8.98
C ARG A 67 3.79 -12.91 -8.21
N PRO A 68 3.65 -14.07 -8.89
CA PRO A 68 3.29 -15.33 -8.25
C PRO A 68 4.21 -15.72 -7.08
N ASP A 69 5.52 -15.56 -7.25
CA ASP A 69 6.55 -15.87 -6.23
C ASP A 69 6.39 -14.99 -4.98
N ILE A 70 6.15 -13.69 -5.19
CA ILE A 70 5.94 -12.74 -4.10
C ILE A 70 4.59 -13.00 -3.42
N TYR A 71 3.54 -13.28 -4.18
CA TYR A 71 2.22 -13.58 -3.62
C TYR A 71 2.25 -14.84 -2.76
N GLN A 72 2.93 -15.90 -3.21
CA GLN A 72 3.10 -17.12 -2.40
C GLN A 72 3.87 -16.83 -1.10
N LYS A 73 4.98 -16.08 -1.19
CA LYS A 73 5.80 -15.72 -0.04
C LYS A 73 5.05 -14.89 1.02
N TYR A 74 4.20 -13.97 0.59
CA TYR A 74 3.45 -13.05 1.46
C TYR A 74 1.95 -13.37 1.52
N ARG A 75 1.56 -14.61 1.22
CA ARG A 75 0.16 -14.99 0.99
C ARG A 75 -0.80 -14.57 2.11
N PRO A 76 -0.49 -14.77 3.42
CA PRO A 76 -1.41 -14.36 4.48
C PRO A 76 -1.71 -12.86 4.45
N ILE A 77 -0.67 -12.03 4.32
CA ILE A 77 -0.82 -10.57 4.30
C ILE A 77 -1.50 -10.11 3.01
N ALA A 78 -1.05 -10.61 1.86
CA ALA A 78 -1.57 -10.19 0.57
C ALA A 78 -3.04 -10.61 0.36
N ARG A 79 -3.47 -11.73 0.96
CA ARG A 79 -4.83 -12.26 0.81
C ARG A 79 -5.81 -11.70 1.84
N ASP A 80 -5.43 -11.65 3.11
CA ASP A 80 -6.40 -11.56 4.21
C ASP A 80 -6.39 -10.19 4.92
N GLU A 81 -5.29 -9.42 4.85
CA GLU A 81 -5.18 -8.18 5.64
C GLU A 81 -5.93 -6.99 4.99
N PRO A 82 -6.84 -6.30 5.70
CA PRO A 82 -7.64 -5.22 5.13
C PRO A 82 -6.83 -3.96 4.85
N ALA A 83 -5.67 -3.80 5.50
CA ALA A 83 -4.76 -2.70 5.25
C ALA A 83 -3.31 -3.19 5.31
N VAL A 84 -2.49 -2.71 4.38
CA VAL A 84 -1.12 -3.22 4.20
C VAL A 84 -0.15 -2.10 3.87
N ILE A 85 1.12 -2.34 4.21
CA ILE A 85 2.26 -1.58 3.71
C ILE A 85 2.91 -2.42 2.62
N VAL A 86 3.12 -1.80 1.45
CA VAL A 86 3.79 -2.43 0.31
C VAL A 86 5.06 -1.68 0.00
N GLN A 87 6.18 -2.39 -0.07
CA GLN A 87 7.38 -1.89 -0.74
C GLN A 87 7.46 -2.50 -2.13
N GLY A 88 7.60 -1.66 -3.15
CA GLY A 88 7.67 -2.10 -4.53
C GLY A 88 8.41 -1.12 -5.42
N VAL A 89 8.51 -1.47 -6.70
CA VAL A 89 9.10 -0.63 -7.73
C VAL A 89 7.98 0.10 -8.45
N LEU A 90 8.07 1.42 -8.54
CA LEU A 90 7.13 2.21 -9.35
C LEU A 90 7.31 1.86 -10.82
N GLN A 91 6.21 1.55 -11.48
CA GLN A 91 6.11 1.36 -12.92
C GLN A 91 5.11 2.38 -13.45
N LYS A 92 5.62 3.36 -14.18
CA LYS A 92 4.81 4.35 -14.88
C LYS A 92 4.66 3.93 -16.34
N ASP A 93 3.43 3.78 -16.78
CA ASP A 93 3.08 3.40 -18.14
C ASP A 93 1.76 4.06 -18.55
N GLU A 94 1.72 4.69 -19.71
CA GLU A 94 0.51 5.34 -20.28
C GLU A 94 -0.29 6.21 -19.27
N GLY A 95 0.41 6.99 -18.44
CA GLY A 95 -0.22 7.86 -17.44
C GLY A 95 -0.74 7.14 -16.17
N ARG A 96 -0.58 5.82 -16.08
CA ARG A 96 -0.89 5.02 -14.89
C ARG A 96 0.36 4.78 -14.06
N VAL A 97 0.18 4.76 -12.74
CA VAL A 97 1.24 4.39 -11.80
C VAL A 97 0.88 3.06 -11.14
N ASN A 98 1.72 2.06 -11.34
CA ASN A 98 1.63 0.76 -10.70
C ASN A 98 2.81 0.56 -9.75
N ILE A 99 2.63 -0.25 -8.72
CA ILE A 99 3.67 -0.64 -7.79
C ILE A 99 3.90 -2.14 -7.97
N LEU A 100 5.04 -2.52 -8.55
CA LEU A 100 5.44 -3.92 -8.62
C LEU A 100 5.98 -4.36 -7.26
N ALA A 101 5.18 -5.12 -6.52
CA ALA A 101 5.45 -5.45 -5.13
C ALA A 101 6.70 -6.33 -4.95
N ARG A 102 7.41 -6.08 -3.84
CA ARG A 102 8.57 -6.86 -3.41
C ARG A 102 8.47 -7.34 -1.96
N LYS A 103 7.92 -6.52 -1.07
CA LYS A 103 7.73 -6.83 0.35
C LYS A 103 6.38 -6.31 0.84
N PHE A 104 5.79 -7.03 1.79
CA PHE A 104 4.54 -6.69 2.44
C PHE A 104 4.70 -6.69 3.95
N TRP A 105 3.98 -5.79 4.61
CA TRP A 105 3.76 -5.81 6.04
C TRP A 105 2.29 -5.53 6.32
N LYS A 106 1.77 -6.08 7.40
CA LYS A 106 0.47 -5.68 7.92
C LYS A 106 0.52 -4.21 8.33
N LEU A 107 -0.51 -3.45 7.96
CA LEU A 107 -0.74 -2.14 8.55
C LEU A 107 -1.68 -2.35 9.73
N ASP A 108 -1.13 -2.40 10.93
CA ASP A 108 -1.91 -2.51 12.15
C ASP A 108 -2.47 -1.13 12.54
N LEU A 109 -3.71 -0.87 12.10
CA LEU A 109 -4.41 0.36 12.38
C LEU A 109 -4.71 0.53 13.88
N ASP A 110 -4.88 -0.55 14.63
CA ASP A 110 -5.13 -0.47 16.09
C ASP A 110 -3.86 -0.07 16.83
N THR A 111 -2.72 -0.63 16.44
CA THR A 111 -1.41 -0.22 16.99
C THR A 111 -1.09 1.23 16.65
N LEU A 112 -1.38 1.67 15.42
CA LEU A 112 -1.20 3.08 15.05
C LEU A 112 -2.18 4.00 15.79
N ALA A 113 -3.42 3.56 16.03
CA ALA A 113 -4.42 4.29 16.81
C ALA A 113 -3.94 4.50 18.26
N LYS A 114 -3.43 3.43 18.89
CA LYS A 114 -2.84 3.49 20.24
C LYS A 114 -1.63 4.41 20.32
N GLY A 115 -0.82 4.47 19.25
CA GLY A 115 0.31 5.40 19.15
C GLY A 115 -0.11 6.87 18.98
N LEU A 116 -1.31 7.15 18.47
CA LEU A 116 -1.89 8.50 18.43
C LEU A 116 -2.45 8.90 19.80
N THR A 117 -3.19 8.01 20.47
CA THR A 117 -3.76 8.31 21.81
C THR A 117 -2.71 8.37 22.91
N SER A 118 -1.57 7.68 22.75
CA SER A 118 -0.47 7.71 23.72
C SER A 118 0.32 9.05 23.73
N ARG A 119 0.05 9.99 22.81
CA ARG A 119 0.75 11.29 22.77
C ARG A 119 0.07 12.41 23.56
N ASP A 120 -1.09 12.15 24.18
CA ASP A 120 -1.89 13.16 24.90
C ASP A 120 -2.09 12.87 26.41
N PHE A 121 -1.09 12.26 27.08
CA PHE A 121 -1.07 12.20 28.55
C PHE A 121 0.30 12.61 29.10
N ARG A 122 0.66 13.89 28.95
CA ARG A 122 1.52 14.57 29.92
C ARG A 122 1.33 16.08 29.88
#